data_AF-A0AAX2HGA3-F1
#
_entry.id   AF-A0AAX2HGA3-F1
#
_cell.length_a   1.000
_cell.length_b   1.000
_cell.length_c   1.000
_cell.angle_alpha   90.00
_cell.angle_beta   90.00
_cell.angle_gamma   90.00
#
_symmetry.space_group_name_H-M   'P 1'
#
loop_
_entity.id
_entity.type
_entity.pdbx_description
1 polymer ?
#
loop_
_entity_poly.entity_id
_entity_poly.type
_entity_poly.pdbx_seq_one_letter_code
_entity_poly.pdbx_strand_id
1 'polypeptide(L)'
;MNGEKLFGAGLHGAHGHAEHDSLKRVLHRYIIEAIEETGKNLLEDARPALAHFVTDKVAEYVSRLHLAISRYEMERLAEEIVDELTGFGPLEVLLRDPAVTEILVNGPHRVFIERDGILHQSELRFIDDHHVERVMQRILAPLGRRLDESSPMVDARMPDGSRVNAIIPPIALDGPCLSIRKFRKDMLKSTDLMAMQTIDQAIYDFIQEAVSKRCNILISGGTGTGKTTLLNILSQLINPYERLVTIEDVAELQLGHPHVVRLETRPPNAEGHGEVKASDLIRNALRMRPDRIILGEIRGVEVLDVLTAMNTGHDGSMSTVHANTAQDALLRLETLVGLTGRTVAEKTLRQMICAALDVIIQLTRMPDGRRCVSEVLEVVGVRDDVYVTNTLFRLDRRTGVGFMREALNPAGDKLRREPIVNLQG
;
A
#
# COMPACT_ATOMS: atom_id res chain seq x y z
N MET A 1 29.64 15.71 -33.36
CA MET A 1 29.39 16.79 -32.37
C MET A 1 28.14 16.38 -31.61
N ASN A 2 28.16 15.91 -30.36
CA ASN A 2 29.12 16.05 -29.27
C ASN A 2 29.37 14.66 -28.65
N GLY A 3 30.59 14.15 -28.83
CA GLY A 3 31.18 13.20 -27.91
C GLY A 3 32.23 13.97 -27.11
N GLU A 4 32.35 13.66 -25.83
CA GLU A 4 33.31 14.13 -24.83
C GLU A 4 32.64 14.84 -23.65
N LYS A 5 32.33 14.03 -22.62
CA LYS A 5 32.81 14.23 -21.25
C LYS A 5 32.39 13.02 -20.41
N LEU A 6 33.12 12.82 -19.31
CA LEU A 6 32.98 11.79 -18.28
C LEU A 6 33.77 10.49 -18.52
N PHE A 7 35.09 10.58 -18.54
CA PHE A 7 35.92 9.59 -17.84
C PHE A 7 36.98 10.33 -17.03
N GLY A 8 36.81 10.31 -15.71
CA GLY A 8 37.70 10.98 -14.76
C GLY A 8 37.33 10.64 -13.31
N ALA A 9 38.03 9.64 -12.78
CA ALA A 9 38.34 9.38 -11.37
C ALA A 9 37.23 9.51 -10.29
N GLY A 10 36.88 8.36 -9.71
CA GLY A 10 36.73 8.18 -8.25
C GLY A 10 35.53 8.84 -7.57
N LEU A 11 34.33 8.27 -7.71
CA LEU A 11 33.16 8.58 -6.88
C LEU A 11 32.44 7.27 -6.49
N HIS A 12 32.97 6.58 -5.48
CA HIS A 12 32.30 5.41 -4.90
C HIS A 12 31.12 5.85 -4.03
N GLY A 13 29.95 5.27 -4.31
CA GLY A 13 28.83 5.23 -3.39
C GLY A 13 27.47 5.10 -4.08
N ALA A 14 27.09 6.11 -4.89
CA ALA A 14 25.72 6.23 -5.40
C ALA A 14 25.59 6.29 -6.93
N HIS A 15 26.52 6.95 -7.64
CA HIS A 15 26.43 7.08 -9.11
C HIS A 15 26.77 5.79 -9.86
N GLY A 16 27.76 5.02 -9.40
CA GLY A 16 28.13 3.76 -10.04
C GLY A 16 27.02 2.70 -10.00
N HIS A 17 26.18 2.68 -8.96
CA HIS A 17 25.04 1.75 -8.90
C HIS A 17 23.95 2.07 -9.93
N ALA A 18 23.63 3.35 -10.12
CA ALA A 18 22.64 3.75 -11.11
C ALA A 18 23.09 3.48 -12.56
N GLU A 19 24.38 3.69 -12.86
CA GLU A 19 24.96 3.37 -14.16
C GLU A 19 25.04 1.85 -14.41
N HIS A 20 25.40 1.08 -13.37
CA HIS A 20 25.42 -0.40 -13.43
C HIS A 20 24.02 -0.97 -13.66
N ASP A 21 23.01 -0.49 -12.93
CA ASP A 21 21.61 -0.92 -13.11
C ASP A 21 21.05 -0.51 -14.48
N SER A 22 21.46 0.65 -15.01
CA SER A 22 21.08 1.06 -16.37
C SER A 22 21.68 0.14 -17.43
N LEU A 23 22.97 -0.19 -17.32
CA LEU A 23 23.64 -1.11 -18.24
C LEU A 23 22.99 -2.50 -18.22
N LYS A 24 22.64 -2.99 -17.02
CA LYS A 24 21.92 -4.26 -16.85
C LYS A 24 20.57 -4.29 -17.57
N ARG A 25 19.75 -3.24 -17.45
CA ARG A 25 18.45 -3.18 -18.14
C ARG A 25 18.60 -3.32 -19.65
N VAL A 26 19.65 -2.71 -20.21
CA VAL A 26 19.93 -2.78 -21.65
C VAL A 26 20.44 -4.17 -22.04
N LEU A 27 21.37 -4.75 -21.26
CA LEU A 27 21.88 -6.10 -21.49
C LEU A 27 20.80 -7.17 -21.37
N HIS A 28 19.94 -7.07 -20.37
CA HIS A 28 18.81 -7.97 -20.18
C HIS A 28 17.91 -8.01 -21.43
N ARG A 29 17.60 -6.84 -22.00
CA ARG A 29 16.84 -6.73 -23.26
C ARG A 29 17.57 -7.42 -24.43
N TYR A 30 18.85 -7.10 -24.61
CA TYR A 30 19.66 -7.66 -25.69
C TYR A 30 19.78 -9.20 -25.60
N ILE A 31 19.91 -9.73 -24.38
CA ILE A 31 20.01 -11.19 -24.17
C ILE A 31 18.66 -11.86 -24.40
N ILE A 32 17.55 -11.25 -23.98
CA ILE A 32 16.21 -11.77 -24.29
C ILE A 32 15.99 -11.85 -25.81
N GLU A 33 16.36 -10.81 -26.56
CA GLU A 33 16.31 -10.81 -28.03
C GLU A 33 17.15 -11.94 -28.62
N ALA A 34 18.37 -12.13 -28.12
CA ALA A 34 19.24 -13.21 -28.59
C ALA A 34 18.68 -14.61 -28.26
N ILE A 35 18.00 -14.79 -27.13
CA ILE A 35 17.35 -16.06 -26.77
C ILE A 35 16.17 -16.33 -27.72
N GLU A 36 15.31 -15.33 -27.96
CA GLU A 36 14.19 -15.43 -28.89
C GLU A 36 14.66 -15.82 -30.30
N GLU A 37 15.76 -15.23 -30.79
CA GLU A 37 16.36 -15.56 -32.08
C GLU A 37 16.88 -17.01 -32.18
N THR A 38 17.29 -17.62 -31.06
CA THR A 38 17.74 -19.03 -31.06
C THR A 38 16.60 -20.05 -31.13
N GLY A 39 15.36 -19.67 -30.79
CA GLY A 39 14.19 -20.54 -30.82
C GLY A 39 14.25 -21.76 -29.88
N LYS A 40 15.11 -21.74 -28.86
CA LYS A 40 15.27 -22.81 -27.86
C LYS A 40 14.81 -22.35 -26.46
N ASN A 41 14.22 -23.26 -25.69
CA ASN A 41 13.93 -23.06 -24.26
C ASN A 41 15.21 -23.16 -23.39
N LEU A 42 16.17 -22.26 -23.62
CA LEU A 42 17.45 -22.20 -22.88
C LEU A 42 17.30 -22.02 -21.36
N LEU A 43 16.11 -21.63 -20.89
CA LEU A 43 15.81 -21.52 -19.45
C LEU A 43 15.30 -22.82 -18.81
N GLU A 44 14.95 -23.84 -19.60
CA GLU A 44 14.68 -25.20 -19.12
C GLU A 44 15.95 -26.05 -19.09
N ASP A 45 16.96 -25.65 -19.87
CA ASP A 45 18.28 -26.25 -19.87
C ASP A 45 19.00 -26.04 -18.52
N ALA A 46 19.97 -26.90 -18.23
CA ALA A 46 20.78 -26.78 -17.02
C ALA A 46 21.48 -25.41 -16.96
N ARG A 47 21.51 -24.79 -15.77
CA ARG A 47 22.17 -23.49 -15.49
C ARG A 47 23.52 -23.28 -16.19
N PRO A 48 24.41 -24.28 -16.34
CA PRO A 48 25.68 -24.11 -17.08
C PRO A 48 25.51 -23.75 -18.56
N ALA A 49 24.49 -24.27 -19.25
CA ALA A 49 24.24 -23.98 -20.66
C ALA A 49 23.77 -22.54 -20.87
N LEU A 50 22.83 -22.09 -20.03
CA LEU A 50 22.40 -20.69 -19.99
C LEU A 50 23.56 -19.75 -19.64
N ALA A 51 24.39 -20.12 -18.67
CA ALA A 51 25.52 -19.31 -18.26
C ALA A 51 26.55 -19.12 -19.37
N HIS A 52 26.83 -20.19 -20.13
CA HIS A 52 27.72 -20.10 -21.27
C HIS A 52 27.15 -19.17 -22.36
N PHE A 53 25.87 -19.34 -22.73
CA PHE A 53 25.20 -18.49 -23.71
C PHE A 53 25.20 -17.01 -23.31
N VAL A 54 24.85 -16.72 -22.04
CA VAL A 54 24.83 -15.35 -21.52
C VAL A 54 26.24 -14.75 -21.53
N THR A 55 27.26 -15.50 -21.11
CA THR A 55 28.65 -15.02 -21.10
C THR A 55 29.11 -14.64 -22.50
N ASP A 56 28.82 -15.49 -23.50
CA ASP A 56 29.20 -15.23 -24.89
C ASP A 56 28.49 -13.97 -25.44
N LYS A 57 27.20 -13.80 -25.13
CA LYS A 57 26.43 -12.63 -25.57
C LYS A 57 26.85 -11.34 -24.88
N VAL A 58 27.16 -11.38 -23.59
CA VAL A 58 27.71 -10.21 -22.87
C VAL A 58 29.06 -9.82 -23.48
N ALA A 59 29.94 -10.79 -23.77
CA ALA A 59 31.22 -10.53 -24.42
C ALA A 59 31.05 -9.90 -25.81
N GLU A 60 30.13 -10.42 -26.63
CA GLU A 60 29.76 -9.86 -27.93
C GLU A 60 29.30 -8.39 -27.80
N TYR A 61 28.39 -8.12 -26.86
CA TYR A 61 27.82 -6.79 -26.63
C TYR A 61 28.88 -5.77 -26.20
N VAL A 62 29.73 -6.15 -25.22
CA VAL A 62 30.81 -5.31 -24.70
C VAL A 62 31.83 -5.00 -25.79
N SER A 63 32.20 -6.00 -26.59
CA SER A 63 33.13 -5.82 -27.71
C SER A 63 32.55 -4.90 -28.78
N ARG A 64 31.27 -5.05 -29.12
CA ARG A 64 30.58 -4.26 -30.15
C ARG A 64 30.47 -2.77 -29.79
N LEU A 65 30.30 -2.45 -28.51
CA LEU A 65 30.17 -1.06 -28.03
C LEU A 65 31.48 -0.46 -27.50
N HIS A 66 32.59 -1.22 -27.55
CA HIS A 66 33.89 -0.80 -27.03
C HIS A 66 33.84 -0.29 -25.57
N LEU A 67 33.03 -0.94 -24.72
CA LEU A 67 32.90 -0.57 -23.32
C LEU A 67 34.19 -0.93 -22.57
N ALA A 68 34.69 0.01 -21.76
CA ALA A 68 35.88 -0.19 -20.93
C ALA A 68 35.53 -1.01 -19.67
N ILE A 69 35.29 -2.30 -19.85
CA ILE A 69 34.92 -3.26 -18.79
C ILE A 69 36.00 -4.34 -18.72
N SER A 70 36.49 -4.64 -17.53
CA SER A 70 37.48 -5.71 -17.33
C SER A 70 36.85 -7.10 -17.53
N ARG A 71 37.68 -8.11 -17.80
CA ARG A 71 37.21 -9.50 -17.92
C ARG A 71 36.48 -9.99 -16.66
N TYR A 72 36.99 -9.61 -15.49
CA TYR A 72 36.36 -9.95 -14.22
C TYR A 72 34.97 -9.32 -14.07
N GLU A 73 34.82 -8.04 -14.43
CA GLU A 73 33.53 -7.36 -14.40
C GLU A 73 32.55 -7.94 -15.43
N MET A 74 33.03 -8.36 -16.61
CA MET A 74 32.21 -9.01 -17.63
C MET A 74 31.69 -10.38 -17.14
N GLU A 75 32.56 -11.21 -16.58
CA GLU A 75 32.18 -12.52 -16.02
C GLU A 75 31.17 -12.34 -14.86
N ARG A 76 31.40 -11.35 -13.98
CA ARG A 76 30.46 -11.01 -12.91
C ARG A 76 29.12 -10.53 -13.45
N LEU A 77 29.12 -9.68 -14.49
CA LEU A 77 27.89 -9.17 -15.11
C LEU A 77 27.09 -10.28 -15.80
N ALA A 78 27.77 -11.24 -16.44
CA ALA A 78 27.13 -12.42 -17.01
C ALA A 78 26.50 -13.30 -15.91
N GLU A 79 27.22 -13.56 -14.82
CA GLU A 79 26.68 -14.29 -13.67
C GLU A 79 25.46 -13.59 -13.06
N GLU A 80 25.53 -12.27 -12.86
CA GLU A 80 24.41 -11.47 -12.38
C GLU A 80 23.18 -11.56 -13.31
N ILE A 81 23.37 -11.60 -14.64
CA ILE A 81 22.26 -11.74 -15.59
C ILE A 81 21.71 -13.17 -15.61
N VAL A 82 22.56 -14.19 -15.48
CA VAL A 82 22.10 -15.58 -15.35
C VAL A 82 21.26 -15.73 -14.09
N ASP A 83 21.70 -15.14 -12.99
CA ASP A 83 20.95 -15.11 -11.74
C ASP A 83 19.63 -14.37 -11.90
N GLU A 84 19.61 -13.23 -12.61
CA GLU A 84 18.35 -12.53 -12.91
C GLU A 84 17.41 -13.42 -13.75
N LEU A 85 17.88 -14.04 -14.83
CA LEU A 85 17.09 -14.94 -15.68
C LEU A 85 16.63 -16.21 -14.93
N THR A 86 17.38 -16.65 -13.92
CA THR A 86 17.06 -17.82 -13.08
C THR A 86 16.46 -17.44 -11.72
N GLY A 87 16.23 -16.16 -11.48
CA GLY A 87 15.66 -15.57 -10.26
C GLY A 87 14.26 -15.04 -10.51
N PHE A 88 14.01 -13.77 -10.18
CA PHE A 88 12.72 -13.11 -10.47
C PHE A 88 12.66 -12.43 -11.85
N GLY A 89 13.63 -12.71 -12.71
CA GLY A 89 13.68 -12.16 -14.06
C GLY A 89 13.79 -10.63 -14.03
N PRO A 90 13.15 -9.92 -14.98
CA PRO A 90 13.17 -8.46 -15.03
C PRO A 90 12.61 -7.77 -13.77
N LEU A 91 11.90 -8.49 -12.89
CA LEU A 91 11.38 -7.92 -11.66
C LEU A 91 12.48 -7.58 -10.65
N GLU A 92 13.64 -8.22 -10.69
CA GLU A 92 14.69 -7.99 -9.68
C GLU A 92 15.13 -6.52 -9.63
N VAL A 93 15.36 -5.92 -10.80
CA VAL A 93 15.75 -4.51 -10.92
C VAL A 93 14.64 -3.59 -10.42
N LEU A 94 13.36 -3.93 -10.69
CA LEU A 94 12.21 -3.13 -10.26
C LEU A 94 11.92 -3.26 -8.75
N LEU A 95 12.11 -4.45 -8.19
CA LEU A 95 11.96 -4.71 -6.76
C LEU A 95 13.02 -3.97 -5.95
N ARG A 96 14.25 -3.85 -6.46
CA ARG A 96 15.34 -3.10 -5.81
C ARG A 96 15.17 -1.58 -5.90
N ASP A 97 14.55 -1.05 -6.96
CA ASP A 97 14.42 0.39 -7.20
C ASP A 97 13.42 1.05 -6.21
N PRO A 98 13.87 1.87 -5.23
CA PRO A 98 12.98 2.44 -4.20
C PRO A 98 11.97 3.46 -4.75
N ALA A 99 12.18 4.00 -5.96
CA ALA A 99 11.24 4.92 -6.59
C ALA A 99 10.01 4.20 -7.19
N VAL A 100 10.11 2.88 -7.39
CA VAL A 100 8.99 2.05 -7.88
C VAL A 100 8.12 1.61 -6.69
N THR A 101 6.84 1.95 -6.74
CA THR A 101 5.85 1.60 -5.69
C THR A 101 4.98 0.41 -6.09
N GLU A 102 4.66 0.25 -7.37
CA GLU A 102 3.86 -0.87 -7.91
C GLU A 102 4.50 -1.39 -9.21
N ILE A 103 4.35 -2.70 -9.45
CA ILE A 103 4.78 -3.38 -10.66
C ILE A 103 3.61 -4.21 -11.17
N LEU A 104 3.18 -3.99 -12.42
CA LEU A 104 2.07 -4.68 -13.05
C LEU A 104 2.56 -5.35 -14.34
N VAL A 105 2.43 -6.67 -14.44
CA VAL A 105 2.80 -7.48 -15.60
C VAL A 105 1.51 -8.00 -16.22
N ASN A 106 1.24 -7.61 -17.46
CA ASN A 106 0.07 -8.03 -18.23
C ASN A 106 0.54 -8.87 -19.42
N GLY A 107 1.02 -10.07 -19.14
CA GLY A 107 1.78 -10.89 -20.09
C GLY A 107 3.24 -10.46 -20.25
N PRO A 108 4.03 -11.19 -21.05
CA PRO A 108 5.48 -11.10 -21.07
C PRO A 108 6.01 -9.77 -21.59
N HIS A 109 5.29 -9.13 -22.52
CA HIS A 109 5.79 -7.94 -23.22
C HIS A 109 5.23 -6.62 -22.66
N ARG A 110 4.35 -6.65 -21.65
CA ARG A 110 3.69 -5.46 -21.12
C ARG A 110 3.88 -5.36 -19.61
N VAL A 111 4.96 -4.69 -19.22
CA VAL A 111 5.25 -4.37 -17.83
C VAL A 111 5.00 -2.88 -17.57
N PHE A 112 4.23 -2.56 -16.54
CA PHE A 112 3.97 -1.21 -16.07
C PHE A 112 4.53 -1.05 -14.65
N ILE A 113 4.94 0.17 -14.32
CA ILE A 113 5.43 0.52 -12.99
C ILE A 113 4.79 1.83 -12.52
N GLU A 114 4.48 1.93 -11.23
CA GLU A 114 4.10 3.19 -10.61
C GLU A 114 5.36 3.89 -10.05
N ARG A 115 5.53 5.17 -10.41
CA ARG A 115 6.49 6.10 -9.78
C ARG A 115 5.75 7.38 -9.42
N ASP A 116 5.93 7.86 -8.19
CA ASP A 116 5.28 9.08 -7.70
C ASP A 116 3.75 9.11 -7.93
N GLY A 117 3.11 7.94 -7.85
CA GLY A 117 1.67 7.78 -8.08
C GLY A 117 1.25 7.65 -9.55
N ILE A 118 2.14 7.87 -10.52
CA ILE A 118 1.84 7.83 -11.95
C ILE A 118 2.29 6.49 -12.53
N LEU A 119 1.42 5.85 -13.34
CA LEU A 119 1.75 4.62 -14.05
C LEU A 119 2.50 4.92 -15.34
N HIS A 120 3.61 4.21 -15.54
CA HIS A 120 4.45 4.27 -16.72
C HIS A 120 4.64 2.88 -17.29
N GLN A 121 4.65 2.75 -18.62
CA GLN A 121 5.09 1.51 -19.26
C GLN A 121 6.62 1.39 -19.15
N SER A 122 7.08 0.25 -18.67
CA SER A 122 8.50 -0.09 -18.57
C SER A 122 9.02 -0.64 -19.91
N GLU A 123 10.31 -0.45 -20.17
CA GLU A 123 11.00 -1.09 -21.31
C GLU A 123 11.39 -2.55 -21.03
N LEU A 124 11.29 -2.98 -19.76
CA LEU A 124 11.57 -4.35 -19.37
C LEU A 124 10.47 -5.29 -19.84
N ARG A 125 10.86 -6.48 -20.30
CA ARG A 125 9.96 -7.56 -20.73
C ARG A 125 10.48 -8.91 -20.27
N PHE A 126 9.55 -9.84 -20.09
CA PHE A 126 9.85 -11.27 -20.01
C PHE A 126 10.01 -11.83 -21.44
N ILE A 127 10.44 -13.08 -21.51
CA ILE A 127 10.67 -13.78 -22.78
C ILE A 127 9.32 -14.23 -23.34
N ASP A 128 8.56 -14.97 -22.52
CA ASP A 128 7.29 -15.57 -22.88
C ASP A 128 6.41 -15.77 -21.63
N ASP A 129 5.19 -16.27 -21.84
CA ASP A 129 4.23 -16.59 -20.78
C ASP A 129 4.83 -17.58 -19.76
N HIS A 130 5.56 -18.59 -20.23
CA HIS A 130 6.20 -19.60 -19.37
C HIS A 130 7.28 -19.00 -18.45
N HIS A 131 7.99 -17.96 -18.89
CA HIS A 131 8.92 -17.23 -18.04
C HIS A 131 8.18 -16.48 -16.93
N VAL A 132 7.06 -15.81 -17.25
CA VAL A 132 6.23 -15.14 -16.24
C VAL A 132 5.72 -16.15 -15.20
N GLU A 133 5.16 -17.27 -15.64
CA GLU A 133 4.64 -18.34 -14.76
C GLU A 133 5.72 -18.92 -13.85
N ARG A 134 6.93 -19.17 -14.35
CA ARG A 134 8.05 -19.65 -13.52
C ARG A 134 8.46 -18.64 -12.46
N VAL A 135 8.47 -17.35 -12.81
CA VAL A 135 8.73 -16.28 -11.83
C VAL A 135 7.63 -16.24 -10.77
N MET A 136 6.36 -16.36 -11.15
CA MET A 136 5.25 -16.47 -10.20
C MET A 136 5.43 -17.67 -9.25
N GLN A 137 5.72 -18.85 -9.79
CA GLN A 137 5.95 -20.07 -8.99
C GLN A 137 7.12 -19.89 -8.02
N ARG A 138 8.22 -19.25 -8.43
CA ARG A 138 9.35 -18.94 -7.54
C ARG A 138 8.98 -18.00 -6.39
N ILE A 139 8.13 -17.00 -6.65
CA ILE A 139 7.62 -16.10 -5.61
C ILE A 139 6.73 -16.86 -4.62
N LEU A 140 5.87 -17.75 -5.13
CA LEU A 140 4.81 -18.41 -4.35
C LEU A 140 5.26 -19.67 -3.61
N ALA A 141 6.24 -20.42 -4.14
CA ALA A 141 6.66 -21.70 -3.58
C ALA A 141 7.18 -21.60 -2.12
N PRO A 142 8.03 -20.62 -1.75
CA PRO A 142 8.45 -20.42 -0.35
C PRO A 142 7.29 -20.04 0.59
N LEU A 143 6.20 -19.50 0.04
CA LEU A 143 5.02 -19.07 0.78
C LEU A 143 4.01 -20.22 0.99
N GLY A 144 4.28 -21.41 0.44
CA GLY A 144 3.37 -22.55 0.48
C GLY A 144 2.06 -22.32 -0.28
N ARG A 145 2.07 -21.40 -1.26
CA ARG A 145 0.91 -21.08 -2.09
C ARG A 145 0.98 -21.80 -3.43
N ARG A 146 -0.16 -22.25 -3.92
CA ARG A 146 -0.29 -22.97 -5.21
C ARG A 146 -0.92 -22.05 -6.25
N LEU A 147 -0.44 -22.17 -7.48
CA LEU A 147 -0.98 -21.50 -8.66
C LEU A 147 -0.90 -22.51 -9.82
N ASP A 148 -2.04 -23.06 -10.19
CA ASP A 148 -2.21 -24.08 -11.23
C ASP A 148 -3.62 -23.98 -11.83
N GLU A 149 -3.94 -24.78 -12.85
CA GLU A 149 -5.25 -24.71 -13.54
C GLU A 149 -6.45 -24.91 -12.60
N SER A 150 -6.28 -25.62 -11.47
CA SER A 150 -7.34 -25.84 -10.48
C SER A 150 -7.51 -24.65 -9.53
N SER A 151 -6.48 -23.84 -9.36
CA SER A 151 -6.46 -22.62 -8.55
C SER A 151 -5.70 -21.52 -9.32
N PRO A 152 -6.29 -20.95 -10.37
CA PRO A 152 -5.58 -20.12 -11.35
C PRO A 152 -5.37 -18.67 -10.89
N MET A 153 -5.74 -18.33 -9.65
CA MET A 153 -5.53 -17.02 -9.04
C MET A 153 -5.03 -17.18 -7.61
N VAL A 154 -4.17 -16.28 -7.16
CA VAL A 154 -3.63 -16.31 -5.81
C VAL A 154 -3.21 -14.93 -5.32
N ASP A 155 -3.51 -14.66 -4.05
CA ASP A 155 -2.98 -13.54 -3.30
C ASP A 155 -1.96 -14.04 -2.27
N ALA A 156 -0.84 -13.35 -2.17
CA ALA A 156 0.25 -13.69 -1.28
C ALA A 156 0.98 -12.47 -0.73
N ARG A 157 1.74 -12.71 0.34
CA ARG A 157 2.62 -11.72 0.95
C ARG A 157 4.06 -12.23 0.85
N MET A 158 4.90 -11.46 0.19
CA MET A 158 6.32 -11.74 0.06
C MET A 158 7.05 -11.49 1.39
N PRO A 159 8.23 -12.11 1.62
CA PRO A 159 8.98 -11.96 2.88
C PRO A 159 9.41 -10.53 3.21
N ASP A 160 9.56 -9.67 2.20
CA ASP A 160 9.86 -8.25 2.35
C ASP A 160 8.63 -7.40 2.76
N GLY A 161 7.47 -8.02 2.85
CA GLY A 161 6.18 -7.40 3.16
C GLY A 161 5.36 -7.03 1.93
N SER A 162 5.92 -7.11 0.72
CA SER A 162 5.24 -6.73 -0.52
C SER A 162 4.06 -7.65 -0.79
N ARG A 163 3.00 -7.10 -1.39
CA ARG A 163 1.79 -7.86 -1.76
C ARG A 163 1.91 -8.30 -3.20
N VAL A 164 1.59 -9.57 -3.46
CA VAL A 164 1.59 -10.14 -4.80
C VAL A 164 0.22 -10.75 -5.09
N ASN A 165 -0.33 -10.41 -6.25
CA ASN A 165 -1.49 -11.06 -6.85
C ASN A 165 -1.05 -11.66 -8.18
N ALA A 166 -1.31 -12.95 -8.40
CA ALA A 166 -0.95 -13.66 -9.62
C ALA A 166 -2.15 -14.40 -10.19
N ILE A 167 -2.29 -14.35 -11.50
CA ILE A 167 -3.41 -14.91 -12.26
C ILE A 167 -2.86 -15.57 -13.53
N ILE A 168 -3.29 -16.78 -13.86
CA ILE A 168 -2.85 -17.53 -15.05
C ILE A 168 -4.03 -17.92 -15.95
N PRO A 169 -3.79 -18.34 -17.21
CA PRO A 169 -4.82 -18.98 -18.04
C PRO A 169 -5.51 -20.17 -17.32
N PRO A 170 -6.78 -20.47 -17.62
CA PRO A 170 -7.62 -19.88 -18.67
C PRO A 170 -8.36 -18.60 -18.28
N ILE A 171 -8.24 -18.13 -17.03
CA ILE A 171 -8.98 -16.92 -16.59
C ILE A 171 -8.29 -15.61 -17.01
N ALA A 172 -6.97 -15.65 -17.20
CA ALA A 172 -6.24 -14.56 -17.83
C ALA A 172 -6.10 -14.84 -19.33
N LEU A 173 -7.02 -14.29 -20.13
CA LEU A 173 -7.17 -14.60 -21.55
C LEU A 173 -5.97 -14.18 -22.40
N ASP A 174 -5.30 -13.09 -22.01
CA ASP A 174 -4.16 -12.51 -22.73
C ASP A 174 -2.80 -12.99 -22.18
N GLY A 175 -2.78 -14.09 -21.43
CA GLY A 175 -1.59 -14.65 -20.79
C GLY A 175 -1.51 -14.35 -19.29
N PRO A 176 -0.45 -14.81 -18.59
CA PRO A 176 -0.30 -14.68 -17.15
C PRO A 176 -0.13 -13.21 -16.69
N CYS A 177 -0.83 -12.85 -15.62
CA CYS A 177 -0.84 -11.50 -15.04
C CYS A 177 -0.31 -11.49 -13.60
N LEU A 178 0.59 -10.55 -13.30
CA LEU A 178 1.20 -10.38 -11.98
C LEU A 178 1.10 -8.93 -11.52
N SER A 179 0.57 -8.69 -10.33
CA SER A 179 0.56 -7.38 -9.69
C SER A 179 1.33 -7.43 -8.38
N ILE A 180 2.38 -6.62 -8.25
CA ILE A 180 3.17 -6.47 -7.03
C ILE A 180 3.01 -5.04 -6.51
N ARG A 181 2.48 -4.91 -5.30
CA ARG A 181 2.48 -3.65 -4.55
C ARG A 181 3.58 -3.70 -3.51
N LYS A 182 4.64 -2.93 -3.72
CA LYS A 182 5.84 -2.99 -2.89
C LYS A 182 5.57 -2.45 -1.49
N PHE A 183 6.14 -3.12 -0.50
CA PHE A 183 6.10 -2.64 0.87
C PHE A 183 7.11 -1.50 1.03
N ARG A 184 6.61 -0.31 1.37
CA ARG A 184 7.47 0.85 1.59
C ARG A 184 8.17 0.70 2.94
N LYS A 185 9.50 0.61 2.95
CA LYS A 185 10.28 0.48 4.19
C LYS A 185 10.36 1.78 5.00
N ASP A 186 10.27 2.92 4.34
CA ASP A 186 10.38 4.22 5.00
C ASP A 186 9.02 4.68 5.54
N MET A 187 8.97 4.85 6.86
CA MET A 187 7.82 5.39 7.56
C MET A 187 7.72 6.89 7.30
N LEU A 188 6.62 7.32 6.66
CA LEU A 188 6.32 8.73 6.52
C LEU A 188 6.05 9.36 7.89
N LYS A 189 6.55 10.58 8.06
CA LYS A 189 6.37 11.42 9.25
C LYS A 189 5.32 12.50 8.97
N SER A 190 4.83 13.13 10.04
CA SER A 190 3.92 14.27 9.92
C SER A 190 4.50 15.44 9.12
N THR A 191 5.82 15.67 9.21
CA THR A 191 6.54 16.66 8.41
C THR A 191 6.44 16.41 6.91
N ASP A 192 6.39 15.13 6.50
CA ASP A 192 6.29 14.76 5.09
C ASP A 192 4.90 15.08 4.55
N LEU A 193 3.83 14.91 5.35
CA LEU A 193 2.47 15.28 4.94
C LEU A 193 2.33 16.78 4.69
N MET A 194 2.98 17.61 5.51
CA MET A 194 2.99 19.06 5.31
C MET A 194 3.80 19.45 4.07
N ALA A 195 4.97 18.83 3.88
CA ALA A 195 5.79 19.06 2.70
C ALA A 195 5.08 18.65 1.39
N MET A 196 4.33 17.56 1.41
CA MET A 196 3.49 17.09 0.30
C MET A 196 2.19 17.88 0.14
N GLN A 197 1.92 18.84 1.02
CA GLN A 197 0.68 19.62 1.08
C GLN A 197 -0.57 18.71 1.18
N THR A 198 -0.43 17.56 1.86
CA THR A 198 -1.54 16.65 2.17
C THR A 198 -2.44 17.24 3.25
N ILE A 199 -1.83 17.92 4.22
CA ILE A 199 -2.47 18.70 5.29
C ILE A 199 -1.67 19.99 5.51
N ASP A 200 -2.26 20.97 6.18
CA ASP A 200 -1.54 22.12 6.73
C ASP A 200 -1.34 22.00 8.25
N GLN A 201 -0.69 23.00 8.83
CA GLN A 201 -0.43 23.04 10.27
C GLN A 201 -1.74 23.04 11.09
N ALA A 202 -2.78 23.75 10.64
CA ALA A 202 -4.03 23.86 11.38
C ALA A 202 -4.76 22.51 11.44
N ILE A 203 -4.78 21.75 10.34
CA ILE A 203 -5.32 20.39 10.30
C ILE A 203 -4.46 19.45 11.15
N TYR A 204 -3.13 19.56 11.08
CA TYR A 204 -2.22 18.75 11.89
C TYR A 204 -2.46 18.96 13.40
N ASP A 205 -2.56 20.21 13.85
CA ASP A 205 -2.81 20.55 15.25
C ASP A 205 -4.16 19.99 15.72
N PHE A 206 -5.19 20.10 14.88
CA PHE A 206 -6.50 19.51 15.17
C PHE A 206 -6.44 17.99 15.27
N ILE A 207 -5.77 17.32 14.34
CA ILE A 207 -5.60 15.87 14.34
C ILE A 207 -4.88 15.42 15.61
N GLN A 208 -3.82 16.13 16.01
CA GLN A 208 -3.08 15.84 17.24
C GLN A 208 -3.98 16.00 18.47
N GLU A 209 -4.79 17.06 18.54
CA GLU A 209 -5.78 17.27 19.59
C GLU A 209 -6.79 16.10 19.62
N ALA A 210 -7.38 15.74 18.48
CA ALA A 210 -8.36 14.65 18.38
C ALA A 210 -7.79 13.28 18.81
N VAL A 211 -6.57 12.94 18.38
CA VAL A 211 -5.91 11.69 18.80
C VAL A 211 -5.65 11.70 20.31
N SER A 212 -5.18 12.82 20.86
CA SER A 212 -4.89 12.96 22.30
C SER A 212 -6.14 12.82 23.18
N LYS A 213 -7.29 13.31 22.68
CA LYS A 213 -8.59 13.23 23.36
C LYS A 213 -9.34 11.91 23.10
N ARG A 214 -8.69 10.94 22.47
CA ARG A 214 -9.26 9.61 22.15
C ARG A 214 -10.56 9.72 21.34
N CYS A 215 -10.58 10.62 20.36
CA CYS A 215 -11.64 10.63 19.35
C CYS A 215 -11.54 9.36 18.49
N ASN A 216 -12.68 8.74 18.21
CA ASN A 216 -12.78 7.67 17.23
C ASN A 216 -12.74 8.30 15.82
N ILE A 217 -11.72 7.95 15.05
CA ILE A 217 -11.43 8.61 13.76
C ILE A 217 -11.61 7.60 12.62
N LEU A 218 -12.45 7.97 11.66
CA LEU A 218 -12.62 7.24 10.41
C LEU A 218 -11.91 7.99 9.27
N ILE A 219 -10.95 7.34 8.60
CA ILE A 219 -10.29 7.91 7.43
C ILE A 219 -10.96 7.35 6.18
N SER A 220 -11.49 8.23 5.33
CA SER A 220 -12.18 7.80 4.11
C SER A 220 -11.55 8.37 2.84
N GLY A 221 -11.83 7.73 1.70
CA GLY A 221 -11.25 8.08 0.41
C GLY A 221 -11.29 6.95 -0.62
N GLY A 222 -11.00 7.31 -1.87
CA GLY A 222 -10.86 6.35 -2.97
C GLY A 222 -9.65 5.42 -2.84
N THR A 223 -9.48 4.52 -3.81
CA THR A 223 -8.27 3.70 -3.92
C THR A 223 -7.05 4.56 -4.18
N GLY A 224 -5.94 4.26 -3.51
CA GLY A 224 -4.68 4.98 -3.71
C GLY A 224 -4.65 6.43 -3.21
N THR A 225 -5.62 6.89 -2.42
CA THR A 225 -5.60 8.25 -1.83
C THR A 225 -4.72 8.37 -0.59
N GLY A 226 -4.19 7.26 -0.06
CA GLY A 226 -3.28 7.28 1.10
C GLY A 226 -3.94 7.06 2.46
N LYS A 227 -5.13 6.44 2.54
CA LYS A 227 -5.84 6.18 3.81
C LYS A 227 -4.98 5.48 4.86
N THR A 228 -4.39 4.34 4.49
CA THR A 228 -3.53 3.55 5.39
C THR A 228 -2.27 4.33 5.78
N THR A 229 -1.75 5.18 4.88
CA THR A 229 -0.62 6.06 5.17
C THR A 229 -0.96 7.09 6.25
N LEU A 230 -2.10 7.78 6.11
CA LEU A 230 -2.56 8.72 7.13
C LEU A 230 -2.84 8.00 8.45
N LEU A 231 -3.51 6.85 8.40
CA LEU A 231 -3.78 6.01 9.58
C LEU A 231 -2.49 5.65 10.32
N ASN A 232 -1.44 5.29 9.58
CA ASN A 232 -0.14 4.95 10.13
C ASN A 232 0.59 6.14 10.77
N ILE A 233 0.26 7.37 10.36
CA ILE A 233 0.82 8.59 10.95
C ILE A 233 0.02 8.98 12.19
N LEU A 234 -1.31 8.89 12.13
CA LEU A 234 -2.17 9.17 13.30
C LEU A 234 -1.86 8.24 14.46
N SER A 235 -1.58 6.97 14.17
CA SER A 235 -1.22 5.98 15.18
C SER A 235 0.12 6.27 15.87
N GLN A 236 1.02 7.03 15.26
CA GLN A 236 2.26 7.50 15.89
C GLN A 236 2.03 8.66 16.87
N LEU A 237 0.90 9.37 16.74
CA LEU A 237 0.51 10.44 17.67
C LEU A 237 -0.14 9.89 18.94
N ILE A 238 -0.39 8.58 19.01
CA ILE A 238 -0.96 7.93 20.19
C ILE A 238 0.06 7.93 21.32
N ASN A 239 -0.42 8.13 22.55
CA ASN A 239 0.42 8.14 23.74
C ASN A 239 1.14 6.78 23.90
N PRO A 240 2.48 6.75 24.06
CA PRO A 240 3.27 5.52 24.15
C PRO A 240 2.88 4.56 25.28
N TYR A 241 2.12 5.01 26.27
CA TYR A 241 1.63 4.18 27.39
C TYR A 241 0.34 3.42 27.08
N GLU A 242 -0.29 3.65 25.93
CA GLU A 242 -1.53 2.99 25.51
C GLU A 242 -1.25 1.62 24.86
N ARG A 243 -2.05 0.60 25.14
CA ARG A 243 -1.96 -0.70 24.46
C ARG A 243 -2.76 -0.68 23.17
N LEU A 244 -2.10 -0.92 22.05
CA LEU A 244 -2.74 -0.93 20.73
C LEU A 244 -2.90 -2.35 20.20
N VAL A 245 -4.06 -2.63 19.59
CA VAL A 245 -4.26 -3.83 18.78
C VAL A 245 -4.58 -3.40 17.36
N THR A 246 -3.73 -3.78 16.40
CA THR A 246 -4.00 -3.57 14.97
C THR A 246 -4.57 -4.84 14.35
N ILE A 247 -5.53 -4.67 13.45
CA ILE A 247 -6.16 -5.76 12.70
C ILE A 247 -6.16 -5.35 11.23
N GLU A 248 -5.57 -6.17 10.36
CA GLU A 248 -5.48 -5.87 8.93
C GLU A 248 -5.69 -7.14 8.10
N ASP A 249 -6.18 -7.00 6.86
CA ASP A 249 -6.20 -8.14 5.94
C ASP A 249 -4.78 -8.59 5.58
N VAL A 250 -3.91 -7.60 5.36
CA VAL A 250 -2.47 -7.76 5.20
C VAL A 250 -1.83 -6.64 5.99
N ALA A 251 -0.88 -6.95 6.87
CA ALA A 251 -0.32 -5.94 7.76
C ALA A 251 0.52 -4.90 6.99
N GLU A 252 -0.07 -3.75 6.69
CA GLU A 252 0.53 -2.57 6.05
C GLU A 252 0.98 -1.55 7.10
N LEU A 253 0.32 -1.48 8.27
CA LEU A 253 0.66 -0.55 9.33
C LEU A 253 2.03 -0.88 9.94
N GLN A 254 2.87 0.14 9.99
CA GLN A 254 4.17 0.14 10.64
C GLN A 254 4.10 1.09 11.85
N LEU A 255 3.72 0.54 13.00
CA LEU A 255 3.61 1.32 14.23
C LEU A 255 4.96 1.35 14.95
N GLY A 256 5.54 2.54 15.09
CA GLY A 256 6.66 2.81 15.99
C GLY A 256 6.26 2.85 17.47
N HIS A 257 5.18 2.16 17.84
CA HIS A 257 4.56 2.21 19.17
C HIS A 257 5.10 1.07 20.04
N PRO A 258 5.55 1.32 21.28
CA PRO A 258 6.20 0.31 22.11
C PRO A 258 5.26 -0.84 22.53
N HIS A 259 3.97 -0.56 22.68
CA HIS A 259 2.98 -1.52 23.17
C HIS A 259 1.91 -1.87 22.13
N VAL A 260 2.33 -2.52 21.04
CA VAL A 260 1.44 -2.92 19.93
C VAL A 260 1.34 -4.43 19.79
N VAL A 261 0.11 -4.93 19.58
CA VAL A 261 -0.15 -6.29 19.09
C VAL A 261 -0.68 -6.16 17.65
N ARG A 262 -0.04 -6.87 16.71
CA ARG A 262 -0.42 -6.87 15.30
C ARG A 262 -1.12 -8.17 14.96
N LEU A 263 -2.34 -8.08 14.47
CA LEU A 263 -3.16 -9.21 14.04
C LEU A 263 -3.45 -9.09 12.54
N GLU A 264 -3.41 -10.22 11.84
CA GLU A 264 -3.69 -10.30 10.41
C GLU A 264 -4.81 -11.32 10.18
N THR A 265 -5.74 -11.02 9.27
CA THR A 265 -6.73 -12.01 8.85
C THR A 265 -6.04 -13.16 8.12
N ARG A 266 -6.72 -14.30 8.04
CA ARG A 266 -6.21 -15.45 7.31
C ARG A 266 -7.27 -15.95 6.35
N PRO A 267 -7.05 -15.91 5.02
CA PRO A 267 -7.96 -16.55 4.10
C PRO A 267 -7.97 -18.08 4.32
N PRO A 268 -9.02 -18.80 3.89
CA PRO A 268 -9.01 -20.25 3.94
C PRO A 268 -7.83 -20.83 3.15
N ASN A 269 -7.40 -22.04 3.52
CA ASN A 269 -6.45 -22.81 2.73
C ASN A 269 -7.11 -23.33 1.43
N ALA A 270 -6.35 -24.00 0.57
CA ALA A 270 -6.87 -24.55 -0.70
C ALA A 270 -8.03 -25.56 -0.51
N GLU A 271 -8.19 -26.12 0.69
CA GLU A 271 -9.28 -27.04 1.05
C GLU A 271 -10.49 -26.32 1.69
N GLY A 272 -10.47 -24.98 1.77
CA GLY A 272 -11.54 -24.18 2.35
C GLY A 272 -11.51 -24.05 3.87
N HIS A 273 -10.46 -24.54 4.54
CA HIS A 273 -10.35 -24.57 6.00
C HIS A 273 -9.45 -23.48 6.58
N GLY A 274 -9.64 -23.18 7.87
CA GLY A 274 -8.73 -22.35 8.65
C GLY A 274 -8.85 -20.85 8.40
N GLU A 275 -9.94 -20.38 7.80
CA GLU A 275 -10.24 -18.95 7.68
C GLU A 275 -10.30 -18.27 9.07
N VAL A 276 -9.71 -17.09 9.18
CA VAL A 276 -9.81 -16.21 10.35
C VAL A 276 -10.20 -14.83 9.85
N LYS A 277 -11.43 -14.38 10.17
CA LYS A 277 -11.98 -13.12 9.65
C LYS A 277 -11.62 -11.95 10.55
N ALA A 278 -11.70 -10.74 10.01
CA ALA A 278 -11.53 -9.51 10.79
C ALA A 278 -12.49 -9.45 12.00
N SER A 279 -13.74 -9.91 11.84
CA SER A 279 -14.72 -10.03 12.92
C SER A 279 -14.24 -10.91 14.08
N ASP A 280 -13.57 -12.02 13.79
CA ASP A 280 -13.07 -12.94 14.80
C ASP A 280 -11.93 -12.30 15.59
N LEU A 281 -11.04 -11.60 14.89
CA LEU A 281 -9.93 -10.86 15.47
C LEU A 281 -10.40 -9.68 16.33
N ILE A 282 -11.42 -8.93 15.90
CA ILE A 282 -11.98 -7.82 16.69
C ILE A 282 -12.56 -8.35 18.01
N ARG A 283 -13.39 -9.41 17.95
CA ARG A 283 -13.96 -10.02 19.16
C ARG A 283 -12.89 -10.57 20.09
N ASN A 284 -11.82 -11.15 19.55
CA ASN A 284 -10.69 -11.59 20.34
C ASN A 284 -9.94 -10.40 20.96
N ALA A 285 -9.73 -9.33 20.19
CA ALA A 285 -9.05 -8.12 20.63
C ALA A 285 -9.70 -7.49 21.86
N LEU A 286 -11.04 -7.50 21.96
CA LEU A 286 -11.77 -7.01 23.14
C LEU A 286 -11.39 -7.73 24.45
N ARG A 287 -10.83 -8.95 24.37
CA ARG A 287 -10.34 -9.72 25.54
C ARG A 287 -8.87 -9.46 25.86
N MET A 288 -8.16 -8.71 25.01
CA MET A 288 -6.74 -8.43 25.13
C MET A 288 -6.44 -7.15 25.92
N ARG A 289 -7.47 -6.55 26.54
CA ARG A 289 -7.42 -5.25 27.23
C ARG A 289 -6.73 -4.16 26.38
N PRO A 290 -7.16 -3.90 25.13
CA PRO A 290 -6.62 -2.80 24.36
C PRO A 290 -7.12 -1.47 24.92
N ASP A 291 -6.27 -0.44 24.89
CA ASP A 291 -6.72 0.94 25.01
C ASP A 291 -7.38 1.40 23.70
N ARG A 292 -6.82 0.97 22.55
CA ARG A 292 -7.34 1.30 21.21
C ARG A 292 -7.30 0.12 20.27
N ILE A 293 -8.31 0.00 19.41
CA ILE A 293 -8.34 -0.95 18.30
C ILE A 293 -8.19 -0.16 17.00
N ILE A 294 -7.21 -0.55 16.18
CA ILE A 294 -6.99 0.04 14.87
C ILE A 294 -7.29 -1.03 13.82
N LEU A 295 -8.34 -0.82 13.03
CA LEU A 295 -8.64 -1.68 11.90
C LEU A 295 -8.10 -1.05 10.62
N GLY A 296 -7.35 -1.80 9.82
CA GLY A 296 -6.76 -1.29 8.58
C GLY A 296 -7.80 -0.75 7.61
N GLU A 297 -8.89 -1.49 7.39
CA GLU A 297 -10.00 -1.08 6.53
C GLU A 297 -11.29 -1.83 6.87
N ILE A 298 -12.43 -1.13 6.86
CA ILE A 298 -13.77 -1.73 6.94
C ILE A 298 -14.24 -2.02 5.50
N ARG A 299 -14.51 -3.29 5.22
CA ARG A 299 -14.88 -3.82 3.90
C ARG A 299 -16.21 -4.57 3.92
N GLY A 300 -16.62 -5.11 5.07
CA GLY A 300 -17.74 -6.05 5.13
C GLY A 300 -18.34 -6.21 6.51
N VAL A 301 -18.58 -7.48 6.86
CA VAL A 301 -19.43 -7.89 7.97
C VAL A 301 -18.88 -7.53 9.35
N GLU A 302 -17.58 -7.24 9.44
CA GLU A 302 -16.90 -6.78 10.64
C GLU A 302 -17.37 -5.39 11.11
N VAL A 303 -18.06 -4.61 10.27
CA VAL A 303 -18.53 -3.25 10.59
C VAL A 303 -19.30 -3.18 11.92
N LEU A 304 -20.14 -4.17 12.23
CA LEU A 304 -20.89 -4.18 13.49
C LEU A 304 -20.00 -4.42 14.71
N ASP A 305 -19.01 -5.30 14.56
CA ASP A 305 -18.04 -5.58 15.62
C ASP A 305 -17.15 -4.34 15.86
N VAL A 306 -16.79 -3.58 14.80
CA VAL A 306 -16.07 -2.29 14.91
C VAL A 306 -16.90 -1.24 15.62
N LEU A 307 -18.13 -1.01 15.18
CA LEU A 307 -19.02 -0.03 15.80
C LEU A 307 -19.30 -0.39 17.27
N THR A 308 -19.41 -1.68 17.58
CA THR A 308 -19.56 -2.13 18.97
C THR A 308 -18.31 -1.85 19.79
N ALA A 309 -17.12 -2.13 19.25
CA ALA A 309 -15.85 -1.86 19.94
C ALA A 309 -15.71 -0.36 20.28
N MET A 310 -15.99 0.51 19.30
CA MET A 310 -15.96 1.97 19.47
C MET A 310 -16.95 2.48 20.52
N ASN A 311 -18.11 1.84 20.63
CA ASN A 311 -19.13 2.19 21.63
C ASN A 311 -18.89 1.56 23.02
N THR A 312 -18.00 0.58 23.17
CA THR A 312 -17.84 -0.21 24.40
C THR A 312 -16.49 0.02 25.10
N GLY A 313 -16.11 1.29 25.24
CA GLY A 313 -14.97 1.70 26.07
C GLY A 313 -13.59 1.53 25.43
N HIS A 314 -13.53 1.32 24.11
CA HIS A 314 -12.29 1.33 23.32
C HIS A 314 -12.20 2.64 22.52
N ASP A 315 -12.29 3.75 23.24
CA ASP A 315 -12.19 5.10 22.68
C ASP A 315 -10.84 5.31 21.99
N GLY A 316 -10.80 6.21 21.01
CA GLY A 316 -9.60 6.49 20.25
C GLY A 316 -9.30 5.44 19.19
N SER A 317 -10.26 4.54 18.91
CA SER A 317 -10.19 3.55 17.85
C SER A 317 -10.19 4.23 16.48
N MET A 318 -9.47 3.67 15.53
CA MET A 318 -9.33 4.26 14.19
C MET A 318 -9.53 3.20 13.12
N SER A 319 -10.09 3.61 11.99
CA SER A 319 -10.21 2.73 10.84
C SER A 319 -10.21 3.49 9.53
N THR A 320 -10.04 2.78 8.41
CA THR A 320 -10.31 3.32 7.09
C THR A 320 -11.56 2.75 6.44
N VAL A 321 -12.16 3.48 5.49
CA VAL A 321 -13.25 2.97 4.64
C VAL A 321 -13.20 3.61 3.25
N HIS A 322 -13.56 2.85 2.22
CA HIS A 322 -13.72 3.41 0.89
C HIS A 322 -15.04 4.19 0.75
N ALA A 323 -14.94 5.49 0.48
CA ALA A 323 -16.07 6.33 0.09
C ALA A 323 -15.59 7.56 -0.71
N ASN A 324 -16.51 8.18 -1.45
CA ASN A 324 -16.22 9.33 -2.30
C ASN A 324 -16.27 10.66 -1.54
N THR A 325 -17.01 10.71 -0.43
CA THR A 325 -17.14 11.87 0.47
C THR A 325 -17.25 11.39 1.92
N ALA A 326 -17.04 12.28 2.90
CA ALA A 326 -17.22 11.96 4.30
C ALA A 326 -18.68 11.60 4.63
N GLN A 327 -19.65 12.22 3.95
CA GLN A 327 -21.06 11.86 4.08
C GLN A 327 -21.37 10.49 3.48
N ASP A 328 -20.80 10.16 2.31
CA ASP A 328 -20.91 8.82 1.73
C ASP A 328 -20.29 7.75 2.63
N ALA A 329 -19.26 8.09 3.42
CA ALA A 329 -18.66 7.16 4.37
C ALA A 329 -19.68 6.70 5.44
N LEU A 330 -20.52 7.61 5.94
CA LEU A 330 -21.62 7.26 6.86
C LEU A 330 -22.64 6.32 6.21
N LEU A 331 -23.08 6.65 4.99
CA LEU A 331 -24.00 5.81 4.22
C LEU A 331 -23.39 4.44 3.86
N ARG A 332 -22.08 4.41 3.62
CA ARG A 332 -21.34 3.18 3.35
C ARG A 332 -21.35 2.26 4.56
N LEU A 333 -21.17 2.78 5.77
CA LEU A 333 -21.30 1.98 6.99
C LEU A 333 -22.70 1.39 7.15
N GLU A 334 -23.76 2.16 6.86
CA GLU A 334 -25.12 1.64 6.85
C GLU A 334 -25.29 0.49 5.85
N THR A 335 -24.78 0.68 4.63
CA THR A 335 -24.83 -0.32 3.57
C THR A 335 -24.11 -1.61 3.97
N LEU A 336 -22.91 -1.50 4.56
CA LEU A 336 -22.13 -2.66 4.99
C LEU A 336 -22.83 -3.44 6.09
N VAL A 337 -23.55 -2.76 7.00
CA VAL A 337 -24.39 -3.44 7.99
C VAL A 337 -25.51 -4.23 7.31
N GLY A 338 -26.15 -3.66 6.28
CA GLY A 338 -27.17 -4.35 5.50
C GLY A 338 -26.66 -5.67 4.87
N LEU A 339 -25.39 -5.73 4.49
CA LEU A 339 -24.75 -6.93 3.93
C LEU A 339 -24.47 -8.03 4.96
N THR A 340 -24.56 -7.74 6.27
CA THR A 340 -24.36 -8.74 7.33
C THR A 340 -25.50 -9.75 7.45
N GLY A 341 -26.65 -9.47 6.82
CA GLY A 341 -27.89 -10.23 6.99
C GLY A 341 -28.56 -10.03 8.35
N ARG A 342 -28.01 -9.18 9.23
CA ARG A 342 -28.64 -8.81 10.50
C ARG A 342 -29.62 -7.66 10.28
N THR A 343 -30.81 -7.77 10.86
CA THR A 343 -31.81 -6.69 10.83
C THR A 343 -31.60 -5.76 12.02
N VAL A 344 -31.15 -4.54 11.73
CA VAL A 344 -31.09 -3.44 12.68
C VAL A 344 -31.99 -2.34 12.14
N ALA A 345 -32.87 -1.79 12.98
CA ALA A 345 -33.72 -0.67 12.57
C ALA A 345 -32.83 0.52 12.16
N GLU A 346 -33.12 1.16 11.02
CA GLU A 346 -32.27 2.24 10.47
C GLU A 346 -31.94 3.31 11.50
N LYS A 347 -32.95 3.75 12.26
CA LYS A 347 -32.77 4.74 13.33
C LYS A 347 -31.75 4.31 14.38
N THR A 348 -31.83 3.06 14.83
CA THR A 348 -30.87 2.50 15.80
C THR A 348 -29.47 2.42 15.19
N LEU A 349 -29.38 2.06 13.92
CA LEU A 349 -28.10 1.99 13.21
C LEU A 349 -27.44 3.37 13.09
N ARG A 350 -28.19 4.41 12.69
CA ARG A 350 -27.67 5.78 12.63
C ARG A 350 -27.20 6.27 14.00
N GLN A 351 -27.97 6.00 15.05
CA GLN A 351 -27.58 6.33 16.42
C GLN A 351 -26.29 5.60 16.83
N MET A 352 -26.15 4.32 16.47
CA MET A 352 -24.95 3.53 16.79
C MET A 352 -23.71 4.02 16.03
N ILE A 353 -23.85 4.39 14.74
CA ILE A 353 -22.77 4.99 13.95
C ILE A 353 -22.37 6.35 14.53
N CYS A 354 -23.37 7.18 14.86
CA CYS A 354 -23.14 8.51 15.42
C CYS A 354 -22.48 8.47 16.81
N ALA A 355 -22.83 7.50 17.65
CA ALA A 355 -22.18 7.31 18.95
C ALA A 355 -20.76 6.75 18.82
N ALA A 356 -20.50 5.96 17.77
CA ALA A 356 -19.21 5.33 17.56
C ALA A 356 -18.15 6.28 16.98
N LEU A 357 -18.54 7.25 16.15
CA LEU A 357 -17.61 8.09 15.39
C LEU A 357 -17.61 9.53 15.89
N ASP A 358 -16.42 10.09 16.10
CA ASP A 358 -16.24 11.49 16.46
C ASP A 358 -15.85 12.32 15.21
N VAL A 359 -14.91 11.82 14.41
CA VAL A 359 -14.32 12.55 13.26
C VAL A 359 -14.18 11.65 12.04
N ILE A 360 -14.48 12.20 10.87
CA ILE A 360 -14.18 11.63 9.56
C ILE A 360 -13.17 12.52 8.85
N ILE A 361 -12.05 11.95 8.42
CA ILE A 361 -11.05 12.63 7.59
C ILE A 361 -11.14 12.07 6.18
N GLN A 362 -11.59 12.88 5.23
CA GLN A 362 -11.72 12.48 3.83
C GLN A 362 -10.45 12.84 3.05
N LEU A 363 -9.88 11.86 2.37
CA LEU A 363 -8.76 12.00 1.46
C LEU A 363 -9.21 11.95 0.00
N THR A 364 -8.57 12.76 -0.83
CA THR A 364 -8.74 12.77 -2.27
C THR A 364 -7.39 12.73 -2.98
N ARG A 365 -7.41 12.28 -4.24
CA ARG A 365 -6.29 12.35 -5.16
C ARG A 365 -6.61 13.42 -6.22
N MET A 366 -5.77 14.43 -6.29
CA MET A 366 -5.89 15.54 -7.23
C MET A 366 -5.43 15.11 -8.63
N PRO A 367 -5.83 15.83 -9.70
CA PRO A 367 -5.44 15.50 -11.08
C PRO A 367 -3.91 15.53 -11.31
N ASP A 368 -3.18 16.31 -10.53
CA ASP A 368 -1.71 16.40 -10.53
C ASP A 368 -1.02 15.21 -9.81
N GLY A 369 -1.79 14.25 -9.29
CA GLY A 369 -1.30 13.10 -8.54
C GLY A 369 -1.17 13.34 -7.02
N ARG A 370 -1.27 14.58 -6.55
CA ARG A 370 -1.15 14.91 -5.12
C ARG A 370 -2.29 14.31 -4.31
N ARG A 371 -1.95 13.76 -3.15
CA ARG A 371 -2.89 13.18 -2.18
C ARG A 371 -3.09 14.18 -1.04
N CYS A 372 -4.32 14.60 -0.78
CA CYS A 372 -4.61 15.60 0.26
C CYS A 372 -5.96 15.36 0.95
N VAL A 373 -6.12 15.96 2.13
CA VAL A 373 -7.41 15.99 2.84
C VAL A 373 -8.38 16.88 2.06
N SER A 374 -9.52 16.35 1.63
CA SER A 374 -10.55 17.19 1.01
C SER A 374 -11.46 17.84 2.04
N GLU A 375 -11.73 17.15 3.15
CA GLU A 375 -12.57 17.64 4.24
C GLU A 375 -12.27 16.91 5.55
N VAL A 376 -12.44 17.62 6.66
CA VAL A 376 -12.45 17.08 8.03
C VAL A 376 -13.82 17.36 8.61
N LEU A 377 -14.58 16.30 8.84
CA LEU A 377 -15.98 16.35 9.25
C LEU A 377 -16.13 15.78 10.67
N GLU A 378 -16.83 16.50 11.52
CA GLU A 378 -17.22 16.03 12.84
C GLU A 378 -18.64 15.44 12.78
N VAL A 379 -18.84 14.30 13.44
CA VAL A 379 -20.15 13.65 13.56
C VAL A 379 -20.76 14.08 14.89
N VAL A 380 -21.87 14.83 14.85
CA VAL A 380 -22.41 15.52 16.03
C VAL A 380 -23.61 14.79 16.62
N GLY A 381 -24.52 14.30 15.77
CA GLY A 381 -25.78 13.76 16.23
C GLY A 381 -26.62 13.17 15.10
N VAL A 382 -27.84 12.76 15.45
CA VAL A 382 -28.90 12.41 14.50
C VAL A 382 -30.13 13.24 14.84
N ARG A 383 -30.70 13.94 13.85
CA ARG A 383 -31.93 14.72 13.98
C ARG A 383 -32.84 14.43 12.81
N ASP A 384 -34.11 14.15 13.08
CA ASP A 384 -35.11 13.82 12.07
C ASP A 384 -34.63 12.70 11.11
N ASP A 385 -33.97 11.69 11.69
CA ASP A 385 -33.36 10.54 11.01
C ASP A 385 -32.23 10.87 10.00
N VAL A 386 -31.66 12.08 10.08
CA VAL A 386 -30.51 12.55 9.29
C VAL A 386 -29.30 12.80 10.20
N TYR A 387 -28.09 12.47 9.72
CA TYR A 387 -26.87 12.81 10.44
C TYR A 387 -26.66 14.32 10.50
N VAL A 388 -26.44 14.82 11.71
CA VAL A 388 -25.98 16.18 11.97
C VAL A 388 -24.46 16.14 12.02
N THR A 389 -23.83 16.92 11.15
CA THR A 389 -22.37 16.95 11.00
C THR A 389 -21.87 18.40 10.98
N ASN A 390 -20.59 18.60 11.30
CA ASN A 390 -19.95 19.91 11.34
C ASN A 390 -18.63 19.85 10.56
N THR A 391 -18.55 20.54 9.42
CA THR A 391 -17.31 20.56 8.62
C THR A 391 -16.33 21.55 9.24
N LEU A 392 -15.18 21.07 9.70
CA LEU A 392 -14.17 21.88 10.36
C LEU A 392 -13.19 22.48 9.35
N PHE A 393 -12.74 21.64 8.42
CA PHE A 393 -11.77 22.01 7.40
C PHE A 393 -12.21 21.50 6.03
N ARG A 394 -11.89 22.26 4.98
CA ARG A 394 -12.12 21.87 3.58
C ARG A 394 -10.97 22.33 2.70
N LEU A 395 -10.61 21.55 1.70
CA LEU A 395 -9.66 21.95 0.66
C LEU A 395 -10.19 23.18 -0.10
N ASP A 396 -9.34 24.19 -0.32
CA ASP A 396 -9.70 25.31 -1.18
C ASP A 396 -9.76 24.86 -2.64
N ARG A 397 -10.97 24.65 -3.15
CA ARG A 397 -11.20 24.21 -4.54
C ARG A 397 -10.89 25.29 -5.57
N ARG A 398 -10.79 26.57 -5.19
CA ARG A 398 -10.51 27.67 -6.12
C ARG A 398 -9.05 27.69 -6.53
N THR A 399 -8.17 27.50 -5.55
CA THR A 399 -6.72 27.44 -5.75
C THR A 399 -6.25 26.01 -6.03
N GLY A 400 -7.03 25.00 -5.60
CA GLY A 400 -6.62 23.60 -5.55
C GLY A 400 -5.54 23.34 -4.49
N VAL A 401 -5.09 24.35 -3.74
CA VAL A 401 -3.96 24.30 -2.80
C VAL A 401 -4.31 25.08 -1.54
N GLY A 402 -4.05 24.46 -0.38
CA GLY A 402 -4.38 25.04 0.93
C GLY A 402 -5.79 24.65 1.40
N PHE A 403 -6.09 24.99 2.65
CA PHE A 403 -7.30 24.56 3.33
C PHE A 403 -8.00 25.76 3.96
N MET A 404 -9.33 25.74 3.94
CA MET A 404 -10.19 26.69 4.60
C MET A 404 -10.72 26.06 5.89
N ARG A 405 -10.72 26.83 6.97
CA ARG A 405 -11.43 26.48 8.19
C ARG A 405 -12.89 26.94 8.06
N GLU A 406 -13.82 26.01 7.91
CA GLU A 406 -15.25 26.32 7.74
C GLU A 406 -15.93 26.61 9.08
N ALA A 407 -15.59 25.84 10.12
CA ALA A 407 -16.09 26.06 11.47
C ALA A 407 -14.95 26.41 12.44
N LEU A 408 -15.17 27.46 13.24
CA LEU A 408 -14.19 27.92 14.23
C LEU A 408 -14.07 26.96 15.41
N ASN A 409 -15.18 26.39 15.87
CA ASN A 409 -15.22 25.57 17.07
C ASN A 409 -15.77 24.16 16.77
N PRO A 410 -15.14 23.11 17.30
CA PRO A 410 -15.74 21.78 17.35
C PRO A 410 -17.03 21.78 18.20
N ALA A 411 -18.00 20.96 17.79
CA ALA A 411 -19.31 20.83 18.41
C ALA A 411 -19.46 19.53 19.22
N GLY A 412 -18.65 18.52 18.96
CA GLY A 412 -18.65 17.21 19.60
C GLY A 412 -18.08 17.26 21.01
N ASP A 413 -18.65 16.46 21.91
CA ASP A 413 -18.38 16.57 23.36
C ASP A 413 -16.90 16.35 23.69
N LYS A 414 -16.22 15.41 23.04
CA LYS A 414 -14.78 15.18 23.23
C LYS A 414 -13.93 16.35 22.76
N LEU A 415 -14.35 17.07 21.71
CA LEU A 415 -13.55 18.12 21.08
C LEU A 415 -13.86 19.52 21.62
N ARG A 416 -14.97 19.71 22.34
CA ARG A 416 -15.26 20.98 23.01
C ARG A 416 -14.10 21.35 23.95
N ARG A 417 -13.66 22.60 23.87
CA ARG A 417 -12.78 23.18 24.89
C ARG A 417 -13.68 23.53 26.06
N GLU A 418 -13.42 22.97 27.24
CA GLU A 418 -14.03 23.51 28.45
C GLU A 418 -13.69 25.00 28.52
N PRO A 419 -14.67 25.88 28.81
CA PRO A 419 -14.35 27.27 29.05
C PRO A 419 -13.34 27.31 30.20
N ILE A 420 -12.21 28.00 29.96
CA ILE A 420 -11.23 28.28 31.01
C ILE A 420 -12.00 29.00 32.11
N VAL A 421 -12.35 28.27 33.18
CA VAL A 421 -12.86 28.87 34.39
C VAL A 421 -11.66 29.60 34.96
N ASN A 422 -11.59 30.90 34.72
CA ASN A 422 -10.68 31.78 35.43
C ASN A 422 -11.00 31.64 36.92
N LEU A 423 -10.30 30.75 37.60
CA LEU A 423 -10.18 30.75 39.05
C LEU A 423 -9.32 31.97 39.42
N GLN A 424 -9.92 33.15 39.35
CA GLN A 424 -9.53 34.25 40.21
C GLN A 424 -10.12 33.96 41.59
N GLY A 425 -9.23 33.61 42.52
CA GLY A 425 -9.47 33.57 43.96
C GLY A 425 -8.19 33.99 44.65
#